data_AF-E4Z7D3-F1
#
_entry.id   AF-E4Z7D3-F1
#
_cell.length_a   1.000
_cell.length_b   1.000
_cell.length_c   1.000
_cell.angle_alpha   90.00
_cell.angle_beta   90.00
_cell.angle_gamma   90.00
#
_symmetry.space_group_name_H-M   'P 1'
#
loop_
_entity.id
_entity.type
_entity.pdbx_description
1 polymer ?
#
loop_
_entity_poly.entity_id
_entity_poly.type
_entity_poly.pdbx_seq_one_letter_code
_entity_poly.pdbx_strand_id
1 'polypeptide(L)' 'MYVACYDYNPSLTSPNLDTRDEELKLQKGDVVRVLGPLDHDGFFYAEVKGRCGFVPSNYLQHQSKPKTEAKMNKSDKK' A
#
# COMPACT_ATOMS: atom_id res chain seq x y z
N MET A 1 -2.90 -7.62 2.01
CA MET A 1 -1.48 -7.21 2.12
C MET A 1 -1.11 -6.48 0.85
N TYR A 2 -0.22 -5.49 0.94
CA TYR A 2 0.22 -4.68 -0.19
C TYR A 2 1.71 -4.88 -0.43
N VAL A 3 2.15 -4.60 -1.64
CA VAL A 3 3.57 -4.55 -1.99
C VAL A 3 3.88 -3.21 -2.62
N ALA A 4 4.99 -2.61 -2.21
CA ALA A 4 5.50 -1.41 -2.84
C ALA A 4 6.01 -1.74 -4.26
N CYS A 5 5.46 -1.08 -5.27
CA CYS A 5 5.91 -1.24 -6.66
C CYS A 5 7.05 -0.30 -7.04
N TYR A 6 7.23 0.76 -6.26
CA TYR A 6 8.19 1.83 -6.49
C TYR A 6 8.89 2.21 -5.18
N ASP A 7 10.08 2.78 -5.29
CA ASP A 7 10.78 3.39 -4.16
C ASP A 7 10.12 4.72 -3.75
N TYR A 8 9.97 4.92 -2.44
CA TYR A 8 9.48 6.15 -1.84
C TYR A 8 10.44 6.57 -0.74
N ASN A 9 10.93 7.81 -0.78
CA ASN A 9 11.85 8.34 0.22
C ASN A 9 11.35 9.70 0.76
N PRO A 10 10.70 9.71 1.93
CA PRO A 10 10.12 10.93 2.49
C PRO A 10 11.17 12.02 2.73
N SER A 11 12.43 11.65 3.00
CA SER A 11 13.52 12.61 3.19
C SER A 11 13.87 13.41 1.93
N LEU A 12 13.52 12.92 0.74
CA LEU A 12 13.77 13.58 -0.54
C LEU A 12 12.53 14.29 -1.09
N THR A 13 11.34 13.77 -0.80
CA THR A 13 10.08 14.21 -1.41
C THR A 13 9.20 15.05 -0.49
N SER A 14 9.39 14.97 0.83
CA SER A 14 8.54 15.67 1.80
C SER A 14 9.17 17.03 2.16
N PRO A 15 8.50 18.16 1.86
CA PRO A 15 8.99 19.51 2.19
C PRO A 15 8.89 19.83 3.70
N ASN A 16 8.06 19.08 4.44
CA ASN A 16 7.92 19.21 5.89
C ASN A 16 8.87 18.26 6.62
N LEU A 17 9.68 18.79 7.54
CA LEU A 17 10.60 17.98 8.35
C LEU A 17 9.86 17.17 9.43
N ASP A 18 8.77 17.69 10.00
CA ASP A 18 7.97 17.01 11.04
C ASP A 18 7.27 15.75 10.53
N THR A 19 6.75 15.78 9.30
CA THR A 19 6.00 14.64 8.74
C THR A 19 6.91 13.50 8.25
N ARG A 20 8.21 13.75 8.10
CA ARG A 20 9.18 12.74 7.62
C ARG A 20 9.35 11.58 8.58
N ASP A 21 9.21 11.80 9.88
CA ASP A 21 9.29 10.74 10.89
C ASP A 21 8.00 9.91 10.95
N GLU A 22 6.89 10.48 10.50
CA GLU A 22 5.59 9.81 10.42
C GLU A 22 5.45 8.98 9.13
N GLU A 23 6.13 9.37 8.04
CA GLU A 23 6.13 8.67 6.76
C GLU A 23 7.19 7.56 6.65
N LEU A 24 6.82 6.40 6.12
CA LEU A 24 7.74 5.28 5.94
C LEU A 24 8.40 5.27 4.56
N LYS A 25 9.71 5.05 4.56
CA LYS A 25 10.46 4.75 3.33
C LYS A 25 9.99 3.42 2.75
N LEU A 26 9.63 3.42 1.46
CA LEU A 26 9.31 2.22 0.70
C LEU A 26 10.47 1.87 -0.23
N GLN A 27 10.75 0.59 -0.37
CA GLN A 27 11.55 0.06 -1.47
C GLN A 27 10.67 -0.86 -2.32
N LYS A 28 10.87 -0.84 -3.63
CA LYS A 28 10.21 -1.76 -4.54
C LYS A 28 10.40 -3.20 -4.06
N GLY A 29 9.29 -3.92 -3.89
CA GLY A 29 9.23 -5.28 -3.36
C GLY A 29 8.97 -5.37 -1.85
N ASP A 30 8.96 -4.25 -1.12
CA ASP A 30 8.65 -4.26 0.30
C ASP A 30 7.20 -4.68 0.55
N VAL A 31 7.01 -5.56 1.54
CA VAL A 31 5.69 -5.96 2.01
C VAL A 31 5.16 -4.89 2.96
N VAL A 32 3.98 -4.39 2.65
CA VAL A 32 3.31 -3.33 3.38
C VAL A 32 2.06 -3.88 4.03
N ARG A 33 2.04 -3.82 5.36
CA ARG A 33 0.91 -4.26 6.19
C ARG A 33 0.08 -3.06 6.61
N VAL A 34 -0.98 -2.77 5.87
CA VAL A 34 -1.92 -1.71 6.20
C VAL A 34 -2.60 -2.02 7.54
N LEU A 35 -2.46 -1.09 8.49
CA LEU A 35 -3.00 -1.14 9.85
C LEU A 35 -4.23 -0.24 10.02
N GLY A 36 -4.33 0.83 9.24
CA GLY A 36 -5.43 1.80 9.27
C GLY A 36 -6.12 2.00 7.91
N PRO A 37 -7.23 2.75 7.88
CA PRO A 37 -7.91 3.13 6.64
C PRO A 37 -7.05 4.08 5.79
N LEU A 38 -7.51 4.34 4.56
CA LEU A 38 -6.96 5.39 3.71
C LEU A 38 -7.43 6.75 4.23
N ASP A 39 -6.51 7.67 4.49
CA ASP A 39 -6.81 9.02 4.92
C ASP A 39 -7.17 9.94 3.73
N HIS A 40 -7.69 11.13 4.03
CA HIS A 40 -8.11 12.12 3.02
C HIS A 40 -6.98 12.55 2.07
N ASP A 41 -5.72 12.47 2.53
CA ASP A 41 -4.53 12.79 1.76
C ASP A 41 -4.05 11.62 0.87
N GLY A 42 -4.70 10.45 0.92
CA GLY A 42 -4.33 9.29 0.12
C GLY A 42 -3.18 8.46 0.70
N PHE A 43 -2.97 8.52 2.02
CA PHE A 43 -1.99 7.72 2.73
C PHE A 43 -2.67 6.60 3.52
N PHE A 44 -2.00 5.46 3.63
CA PHE A 44 -2.38 4.40 4.56
C PHE A 44 -1.47 4.44 5.78
N TYR A 45 -2.04 4.27 6.98
CA TYR A 45 -1.25 3.89 8.14
C TYR A 45 -0.87 2.40 8.02
N ALA A 46 0.42 2.09 7.92
CA ALA A 46 0.93 0.75 7.67
C ALA A 46 2.22 0.45 8.42
N GLU A 47 2.56 -0.83 8.47
CA GLU A 47 3.84 -1.32 8.96
C GLU A 47 4.69 -1.85 7.79
N VAL A 48 5.95 -1.39 7.73
CA VAL A 48 6.95 -1.79 6.73
C VAL A 48 8.26 -2.06 7.45
N LYS A 49 8.84 -3.26 7.27
CA LYS A 49 10.12 -3.67 7.89
C LYS A 49 10.17 -3.46 9.42
N GLY A 50 9.03 -3.64 10.10
CA GLY A 50 8.91 -3.48 11.56
C GLY A 50 8.83 -2.03 12.04
N ARG A 51 8.63 -1.06 11.14
CA ARG A 51 8.32 0.34 11.49
C ARG A 51 6.89 0.65 11.09
N CYS A 52 6.17 1.39 11.92
CA CYS A 52 4.80 1.84 11.67
C CYS A 52 4.79 3.32 11.28
N GLY A 53 3.94 3.69 10.32
CA GLY A 53 3.82 5.05 9.82
C GLY A 53 2.99 5.11 8.55
N PHE A 54 2.96 6.28 7.91
CA PHE A 54 2.17 6.53 6.72
C PHE A 54 2.91 6.15 5.44
N VAL A 55 2.18 5.57 4.50
CA VAL A 55 2.70 5.17 3.19
C VAL A 55 1.74 5.65 2.09
N PRO A 56 2.25 6.19 0.98
CA PRO A 56 1.40 6.68 -0.10
C PRO A 56 0.74 5.52 -0.83
N SER A 57 -0.59 5.51 -0.95
CA SER A 57 -1.32 4.41 -1.60
C SER A 57 -0.94 4.23 -3.07
N ASN A 58 -0.55 5.32 -3.74
CA ASN A 58 -0.16 5.32 -5.16
C ASN A 58 1.07 4.46 -5.46
N TYR A 59 1.89 4.18 -4.44
CA TYR A 59 3.12 3.38 -4.56
C TYR A 59 2.87 1.90 -4.22
N LEU A 60 1.65 1.55 -3.80
CA LEU A 60 1.28 0.24 -3.33
C LEU A 60 0.41 -0.49 -4.35
N GLN A 61 0.68 -1.78 -4.53
CA GLN A 61 -0.18 -2.68 -5.26
C GLN A 61 -0.77 -3.72 -4.31
N HIS A 62 -2.09 -3.90 -4.41
CA HIS A 62 -2.76 -4.91 -3.61
C HIS A 62 -2.30 -6.30 -4.05
N GLN A 63 -1.72 -7.07 -3.14
CA GLN A 63 -1.53 -8.50 -3.36
C GLN A 63 -2.87 -9.19 -3.15
N SER A 64 -3.73 -9.12 -4.16
CA SER A 64 -4.73 -10.16 -4.33
C SER A 64 -3.97 -11.46 -4.52
N LYS A 65 -4.00 -12.34 -3.52
CA LYS A 65 -3.83 -13.78 -3.79
C LYS A 65 -4.65 -14.09 -5.04
N PRO A 66 -4.18 -14.91 -5.99
CA PRO A 66 -5.04 -15.32 -7.09
C PRO A 66 -6.31 -15.85 -6.44
N LYS A 67 -7.43 -15.12 -6.63
CA LYS A 67 -8.75 -15.66 -6.33
C LYS A 67 -8.79 -16.91 -7.17
N THR A 68 -8.75 -18.06 -6.51
CA THR A 68 -9.14 -19.32 -7.14
C THR A 68 -10.45 -19.02 -7.86
N GLU A 69 -10.38 -19.23 -9.17
CA GLU A 69 -11.41 -19.12 -10.17
C GLU A 69 -12.79 -19.53 -9.62
N ALA A 70 -13.59 -18.56 -9.18
CA ALA A 70 -15.03 -18.73 -9.13
C ALA A 70 -15.54 -18.32 -10.51
N LYS A 71 -15.59 -19.30 -11.41
CA LYS A 71 -16.27 -19.20 -12.70
C LYS A 71 -17.64 -18.57 -12.47
N MET A 72 -17.87 -17.37 -12.97
CA MET A 72 -19.21 -16.89 -13.16
C MET A 72 -19.75 -17.61 -14.40
N ASN A 73 -20.28 -18.81 -14.18
CA ASN A 73 -21.10 -19.51 -15.15
C ASN A 73 -22.31 -18.62 -15.46
N LYS A 74 -22.26 -17.88 -16.57
CA LYS A 74 -23.48 -17.51 -17.28
C LYS A 74 -23.89 -18.74 -18.09
N SER A 75 -24.54 -19.68 -17.41
CA SER A 75 -25.32 -20.72 -18.05
C SER A 75 -26.65 -20.10 -18.49
N ASP A 76 -26.82 -20.08 -19.81
CA ASP A 76 -28.03 -20.35 -20.57
C ASP A 76 -29.36 -20.06 -19.86
N LYS A 77 -30.01 -18.96 -20.27
CA LYS A 77 -31.47 -18.82 -20.11
C LYS A 77 -32.11 -18.80 -21.49
N LYS A 78 -32.60 -19.99 -21.83
CA LYS A 78 -33.73 -20.35 -22.70
C LYS A 78 -34.56 -19.20 -23.26
#